data_AF-A0A968WSV4-F1
#
_entry.id   AF-A0A968WSV4-F1
#
_cell.length_a   1.000
_cell.length_b   1.000
_cell.length_c   1.000
_cell.angle_alpha   90.00
_cell.angle_beta   90.00
_cell.angle_gamma   90.00
#
_symmetry.space_group_name_H-M   'P 1'
#
loop_
_entity.id
_entity.type
_entity.pdbx_description
1 polymer ?
#
loop_
_entity_poly.entity_id
_entity_poly.type
_entity_poly.pdbx_seq_one_letter_code
_entity_poly.pdbx_strand_id
1 'polypeptide(L)'
;MSDESLFREVDEDVRQEQYKKLWDRFGNYVMAAAFLVVAGVAGVKGYQFWQVKQSQAAGDSYLAAIKQAADGKREDASAALTGISHSGFRQLAEFERAGLLAGTGKQLKRLRRSKHLRRTLRLIERCAMRRRSAPVIC
;
A
#
# COMPACT_ATOMS: atom_id res chain seq x y z
N MET A 1 44.39 -55.88 28.96
CA MET A 1 43.91 -54.48 29.01
C MET A 1 44.04 -53.83 27.62
N SER A 2 43.75 -54.55 26.55
CA SER A 2 43.89 -54.05 25.15
C SER A 2 42.64 -54.31 24.30
N ASP A 3 41.68 -55.09 24.82
CA ASP A 3 40.42 -55.39 24.15
C ASP A 3 39.46 -54.19 24.24
N GLU A 4 39.43 -53.49 25.37
CA GLU A 4 38.49 -52.39 25.62
C GLU A 4 38.74 -51.13 24.76
N SER A 5 39.96 -50.90 24.29
CA SER A 5 40.28 -49.79 23.38
C SER A 5 39.94 -50.10 21.92
N LEU A 6 40.08 -51.36 21.48
CA LEU A 6 39.81 -51.76 20.09
C LEU A 6 38.30 -51.76 19.79
N PHE A 7 37.48 -52.23 20.74
CA PHE A 7 36.02 -52.20 20.59
C PHE A 7 35.46 -50.77 20.58
N ARG A 8 36.10 -49.84 21.29
CA ARG A 8 35.69 -48.43 21.30
C ARG A 8 36.07 -47.69 20.01
N GLU A 9 37.20 -48.03 19.40
CA GLU A 9 37.61 -47.50 18.09
C GLU A 9 36.71 -48.03 16.96
N VAL A 10 36.36 -49.32 17.00
CA VAL A 10 35.55 -49.96 15.94
C VAL A 10 34.06 -49.58 16.01
N ASP A 11 33.49 -49.38 17.19
CA ASP A 11 32.09 -48.89 17.30
C ASP A 11 31.93 -47.44 16.79
N GLU A 12 33.00 -46.64 16.83
CA GLU A 12 33.00 -45.25 16.35
C GLU A 12 32.92 -45.20 14.81
N ASP A 13 33.67 -46.05 14.10
CA ASP A 13 33.67 -46.13 12.64
C ASP A 13 32.41 -46.80 12.07
N VAL A 14 31.91 -47.86 12.72
CA VAL A 14 30.70 -48.57 12.24
C VAL A 14 29.43 -47.71 12.38
N ARG A 15 29.33 -46.85 13.41
CA ARG A 15 28.22 -45.90 13.52
C ARG A 15 28.27 -44.83 12.43
N GLN A 16 29.47 -44.31 12.11
CA GLN A 16 29.62 -43.33 11.05
C GLN A 16 29.22 -43.89 9.69
N GLU A 17 29.59 -45.13 9.36
CA GLU A 17 29.21 -45.74 8.08
C GLU A 17 27.70 -45.88 7.92
N GLN A 18 26.96 -46.20 9.00
CA GLN A 18 25.50 -46.32 8.96
C GLN A 18 24.81 -44.97 8.78
N TYR A 19 25.26 -43.92 9.47
CA TYR A 19 24.74 -42.57 9.27
C TYR A 19 25.06 -42.04 7.87
N LYS A 20 26.24 -42.34 7.33
CA LYS A 20 26.65 -41.96 5.98
C LYS A 20 25.81 -42.65 4.91
N LYS A 21 25.49 -43.94 5.08
CA LYS A 21 24.60 -44.69 4.16
C LYS A 21 23.16 -44.17 4.18
N LEU A 22 22.65 -43.79 5.35
CA LEU A 22 21.36 -43.12 5.46
C LEU A 22 21.39 -41.73 4.81
N TRP A 23 22.46 -40.95 5.03
CA TRP A 23 22.63 -39.62 4.45
C TRP A 23 22.84 -39.64 2.94
N ASP A 24 23.53 -40.62 2.38
CA ASP A 24 23.67 -40.75 0.92
C ASP A 24 22.31 -40.99 0.25
N ARG A 25 21.44 -41.79 0.89
CA ARG A 25 20.11 -42.09 0.34
C ARG A 25 19.08 -40.98 0.64
N PHE A 26 19.00 -40.49 1.87
CA PHE A 26 18.03 -39.48 2.29
C PHE A 26 18.49 -38.04 2.09
N GLY A 27 19.79 -37.78 2.14
CA GLY A 27 20.38 -36.45 1.97
C GLY A 27 20.05 -35.84 0.62
N ASN A 28 19.96 -36.64 -0.45
CA ASN A 28 19.49 -36.15 -1.75
C ASN A 28 18.02 -35.68 -1.69
N TYR A 29 17.14 -36.40 -1.00
CA TYR A 29 15.74 -35.96 -0.81
C TYR A 29 15.64 -34.74 0.10
N VAL A 30 16.42 -34.67 1.17
CA VAL A 30 16.49 -33.51 2.08
C VAL A 30 16.97 -32.28 1.31
N MET A 31 18.01 -32.41 0.49
CA MET A 31 18.51 -31.34 -0.36
C MET A 31 17.47 -30.90 -1.40
N ALA A 32 16.81 -31.85 -2.08
CA ALA A 32 15.74 -31.52 -3.02
C ALA A 32 14.58 -30.78 -2.35
N ALA A 33 14.16 -31.20 -1.16
CA ALA A 33 13.14 -30.52 -0.37
C ALA A 33 13.58 -29.11 0.03
N ALA A 34 14.83 -28.94 0.49
CA ALA A 34 15.38 -27.63 0.82
C ALA A 34 15.39 -26.68 -0.38
N PHE A 35 15.86 -27.15 -1.55
CA PHE A 35 15.82 -26.36 -2.79
C PHE A 35 14.39 -26.00 -3.21
N LEU A 36 13.43 -26.91 -3.05
CA LEU A 36 12.03 -26.64 -3.38
C LEU A 36 11.45 -25.54 -2.49
N VAL A 37 11.74 -25.58 -1.18
CA VAL A 37 11.32 -24.53 -0.23
C VAL A 37 11.96 -23.19 -0.60
N VAL A 38 13.26 -23.17 -0.85
CA VAL A 38 13.98 -21.94 -1.25
C VAL A 38 13.45 -21.39 -2.57
N ALA A 39 13.19 -22.23 -3.56
CA ALA A 39 12.60 -21.83 -4.84
C ALA A 39 11.20 -21.24 -4.66
N GLY A 40 10.37 -21.83 -3.79
CA GLY A 40 9.05 -21.30 -3.45
C GLY A 40 9.14 -19.90 -2.83
N VAL A 41 10.01 -19.71 -1.84
CA VAL A 41 10.22 -18.40 -1.21
C VAL A 41 10.81 -17.39 -2.20
N ALA A 42 11.80 -17.80 -3.00
CA ALA A 42 12.42 -16.96 -4.02
C ALA A 42 11.40 -16.52 -5.09
N GLY A 43 10.48 -17.40 -5.49
CA GLY A 43 9.39 -17.06 -6.41
C GLY A 43 8.47 -15.98 -5.84
N VAL A 44 8.03 -16.15 -4.59
CA VAL A 44 7.18 -15.16 -3.91
C VAL A 44 7.92 -13.83 -3.73
N LYS A 45 9.17 -13.86 -3.26
CA LYS A 45 9.99 -12.66 -3.07
C LYS A 45 10.32 -11.96 -4.39
N GLY A 46 10.58 -12.71 -5.45
CA GLY A 46 10.80 -12.18 -6.80
C GLY A 46 9.58 -11.43 -7.32
N TYR A 47 8.39 -12.02 -7.16
CA TYR A 47 7.13 -11.36 -7.55
C TYR A 47 6.91 -10.07 -6.74
N GLN A 48 7.16 -10.12 -5.44
CA GLN A 48 7.02 -8.96 -4.56
C GLN A 48 8.02 -7.85 -4.90
N PHE A 49 9.26 -8.20 -5.26
CA PHE A 49 10.30 -7.25 -5.68
C PHE A 49 9.91 -6.53 -6.98
N TRP A 50 9.37 -7.24 -7.96
CA TRP A 50 8.83 -6.63 -9.19
C TRP A 50 7.68 -5.66 -8.88
N GLN A 51 6.78 -6.02 -7.98
CA GLN A 51 5.69 -5.15 -7.57
C GLN A 51 6.19 -3.88 -6.86
N VAL A 52 7.20 -3.99 -6.00
CA VAL A 52 7.82 -2.84 -5.31
C VAL A 52 8.56 -1.93 -6.29
N LYS A 53 9.27 -2.49 -7.27
CA LYS A 53 9.95 -1.68 -8.30
C LYS A 53 8.94 -0.88 -9.12
N GLN A 54 7.80 -1.49 -9.46
CA GLN A 54 6.70 -0.81 -10.14
C GLN A 54 6.06 0.27 -9.25
N SER A 55 5.96 0.02 -7.94
CA SER A 55 5.40 0.98 -6.98
C SER A 55 6.29 2.21 -6.80
N GLN A 56 7.62 2.06 -6.88
CA GLN A 56 8.55 3.20 -6.85
C GLN A 56 8.37 4.13 -8.07
N ALA A 57 8.32 3.57 -9.28
CA ALA A 57 8.08 4.35 -10.50
C ALA A 57 6.72 5.07 -10.50
N ALA A 58 5.69 4.43 -9.93
CA ALA A 58 4.38 5.05 -9.73
C ALA A 58 4.43 6.19 -8.67
N GLY A 59 5.25 6.06 -7.62
CA GLY A 59 5.45 7.09 -6.61
C GLY A 59 6.17 8.33 -7.16
N ASP A 60 7.21 8.14 -7.96
CA ASP A 60 7.95 9.24 -8.58
C ASP A 60 7.09 10.04 -9.57
N SER A 61 6.29 9.34 -10.38
CA SER A 61 5.34 10.00 -11.30
C SER A 61 4.22 10.73 -10.57
N TYR A 62 3.75 10.21 -9.44
CA TYR A 62 2.78 10.89 -8.57
C TYR A 62 3.35 12.19 -7.95
N LEU A 63 4.58 12.13 -7.42
CA LEU A 63 5.26 13.30 -6.86
C LEU A 63 5.50 14.39 -7.91
N ALA A 64 5.85 13.99 -9.13
CA ALA A 64 5.99 14.93 -10.26
C ALA A 64 4.64 15.59 -10.61
N ALA A 65 3.55 14.83 -10.63
CA ALA A 65 2.21 15.35 -10.92
C ALA A 65 1.73 16.33 -9.84
N ILE A 66 1.96 16.06 -8.55
CA ILE A 66 1.61 16.99 -7.47
C ILE A 66 2.41 18.29 -7.56
N LYS A 67 3.70 18.23 -7.89
CA LYS A 67 4.51 19.45 -8.09
C LYS A 67 3.93 20.32 -9.21
N GLN A 68 3.54 19.72 -10.34
CA GLN A 68 2.87 20.43 -11.42
C GLN A 68 1.51 21.01 -11.02
N ALA A 69 0.75 20.30 -10.17
CA ALA A 69 -0.51 20.80 -9.62
C ALA A 69 -0.29 22.00 -8.69
N ALA A 70 0.79 22.00 -7.90
CA ALA A 70 1.20 23.11 -7.05
C ALA A 70 1.66 24.33 -7.87
N ASP A 71 2.35 24.09 -8.99
CA ASP A 71 2.77 25.11 -9.96
C ASP A 71 1.59 25.68 -10.79
N GLY A 72 0.35 25.27 -10.51
CA GLY A 72 -0.87 25.79 -11.14
C GLY A 72 -1.24 25.12 -12.47
N LYS A 73 -0.44 24.16 -12.96
CA LYS A 73 -0.69 23.39 -14.19
C LYS A 73 -1.62 22.19 -13.91
N ARG A 74 -2.85 22.51 -13.48
CA ARG A 74 -3.82 21.51 -13.01
C ARG A 74 -4.31 20.54 -14.09
N GLU A 75 -4.37 20.99 -15.35
CA GLU A 75 -4.75 20.14 -16.49
C GLU A 75 -3.65 19.10 -16.79
N ASP A 76 -2.38 19.51 -16.81
CA ASP A 76 -1.23 18.61 -17.04
C ASP A 76 -1.07 17.60 -15.90
N ALA A 77 -1.22 18.05 -14.65
CA ALA A 77 -1.22 17.18 -13.48
C ALA A 77 -2.35 16.15 -13.54
N SER A 78 -3.53 16.55 -14.01
CA SER A 78 -4.63 15.60 -14.22
C SER A 78 -4.26 14.55 -15.27
N ALA A 79 -3.63 14.92 -16.39
CA ALA A 79 -3.22 13.98 -17.44
C ALA A 79 -2.13 12.99 -16.95
N ALA A 80 -1.16 13.48 -16.17
CA ALA A 80 -0.12 12.65 -15.56
C ALA A 80 -0.69 11.61 -14.58
N LEU A 81 -1.72 11.99 -13.81
CA LEU A 81 -2.40 11.09 -12.86
C LEU A 81 -3.22 9.98 -13.54
N THR A 82 -3.66 10.15 -14.80
CA THR A 82 -4.34 9.08 -15.58
C THR A 82 -3.41 7.93 -15.96
N GLY A 83 -2.12 8.22 -16.16
CA GLY A 83 -1.14 7.24 -16.59
C GLY A 83 -0.73 6.25 -15.50
N ILE A 84 -1.07 6.55 -14.24
CA ILE A 84 -0.69 5.74 -13.09
C ILE A 84 -1.69 4.57 -12.94
N SER A 85 -1.32 3.40 -13.45
CA SER A 85 -2.17 2.22 -13.51
C SER A 85 -2.03 1.25 -12.33
N HIS A 86 -1.10 1.50 -11.39
CA HIS A 86 -0.92 0.61 -10.25
C HIS A 86 -2.07 0.78 -9.24
N SER A 87 -2.72 -0.34 -8.90
CA SER A 87 -3.92 -0.42 -8.04
C SER A 87 -3.88 0.44 -6.77
N GLY A 88 -2.77 0.47 -6.04
CA GLY A 88 -2.62 1.27 -4.83
C GLY A 88 -2.60 2.78 -5.10
N PHE A 89 -1.90 3.23 -6.14
CA PHE A 89 -1.76 4.65 -6.47
C PHE A 89 -2.91 5.20 -7.31
N ARG A 90 -3.66 4.35 -8.03
CA ARG A 90 -4.83 4.76 -8.81
C ARG A 90 -5.90 5.42 -7.94
N GLN A 91 -6.21 4.82 -6.78
CA GLN A 91 -7.23 5.36 -5.87
C GLN A 91 -6.79 6.71 -5.31
N LEU A 92 -5.53 6.85 -4.88
CA LEU A 92 -4.98 8.14 -4.44
C LEU A 92 -5.02 9.19 -5.55
N ALA A 93 -4.65 8.83 -6.78
CA ALA A 93 -4.69 9.71 -7.94
C ALA A 93 -6.12 10.19 -8.26
N GLU A 94 -7.13 9.33 -8.11
CA GLU A 94 -8.54 9.70 -8.26
C GLU A 94 -9.02 10.65 -7.14
N PHE A 95 -8.62 10.41 -5.90
CA PHE A 95 -8.92 11.32 -4.78
C PHE A 95 -8.29 12.71 -4.99
N GLU A 96 -7.03 12.78 -5.41
CA GLU A 96 -6.35 14.06 -5.66
C GLU A 96 -7.02 14.84 -6.80
N ARG A 97 -7.40 14.15 -7.88
CA ARG A 97 -8.19 14.76 -8.98
C ARG A 97 -9.52 15.30 -8.50
N ALA A 98 -10.24 14.55 -7.66
CA ALA A 98 -11.48 15.00 -7.05
C ALA A 98 -11.23 16.24 -6.16
N GLY A 99 -10.11 16.28 -5.44
CA GLY A 99 -9.66 17.44 -4.64
C GLY A 99 -9.38 18.68 -5.50
N LEU A 100 -8.67 18.53 -6.62
CA LEU A 100 -8.41 19.63 -7.57
C LEU A 100 -9.73 20.18 -8.15
N LEU A 101 -10.70 19.32 -8.45
CA LEU A 101 -12.04 19.72 -8.91
C LEU A 101 -12.89 20.35 -7.79
N ALA A 102 -12.71 19.94 -6.54
CA ALA A 102 -13.39 20.54 -5.40
C ALA A 102 -12.84 21.93 -5.06
N GLY A 103 -11.51 22.09 -5.11
CA GLY A 103 -10.81 23.36 -4.86
C GLY A 103 -11.06 24.43 -5.92
N THR A 104 -11.41 24.05 -7.15
CA THR A 104 -11.74 25.01 -8.25
C THR A 104 -13.09 25.72 -8.09
N GLY A 105 -13.73 25.67 -6.92
CA GLY A 105 -14.89 26.51 -6.61
C GLY A 105 -16.14 26.22 -7.46
N LYS A 106 -16.14 25.14 -8.26
CA LYS A 106 -17.35 24.65 -8.95
C LYS A 106 -18.42 24.22 -7.93
N GLN A 107 -18.00 23.79 -6.74
CA GLN A 107 -18.86 23.59 -5.56
C GLN A 107 -19.58 24.90 -5.16
N LEU A 108 -18.87 26.02 -5.07
CA LEU A 108 -19.47 27.34 -4.81
C LEU A 108 -20.45 27.76 -5.91
N LYS A 109 -20.17 27.47 -7.19
CA LYS A 109 -21.11 27.72 -8.29
C LYS A 109 -22.39 26.86 -8.19
N ARG A 110 -22.30 25.61 -7.72
CA ARG A 110 -23.47 24.75 -7.46
C ARG A 110 -24.31 25.26 -6.28
N LEU A 111 -23.68 25.67 -5.18
CA LEU A 111 -24.37 26.25 -4.03
C LEU A 111 -25.03 27.60 -4.37
N ARG A 112 -24.40 28.43 -5.22
CA ARG A 112 -24.98 29.69 -5.74
C ARG A 112 -26.25 29.47 -6.59
N ARG A 113 -26.37 28.30 -7.23
CA ARG A 113 -27.51 27.94 -8.08
C ARG A 113 -28.65 27.27 -7.31
N SER A 114 -28.38 26.72 -6.13
CA SER A 114 -29.40 26.10 -5.29
C SER A 114 -30.32 27.15 -4.66
N LYS A 115 -31.48 27.36 -5.28
CA LYS A 115 -32.56 28.24 -4.77
C LYS A 115 -33.04 27.82 -3.37
N HIS A 116 -32.80 26.57 -2.97
CA HIS A 116 -33.23 26.02 -1.69
C HIS A 116 -32.49 26.68 -0.51
N LEU A 117 -31.19 26.93 -0.67
CA LEU A 117 -30.38 27.57 0.36
C LEU A 117 -30.76 29.05 0.57
N ARG A 118 -31.22 29.73 -0.49
CA ARG A 118 -31.78 31.10 -0.39
C ARG A 118 -33.12 31.17 0.35
N ARG A 119 -33.89 30.08 0.40
CA ARG A 119 -35.15 30.03 1.15
C ARG A 119 -34.88 29.80 2.64
N THR A 120 -33.95 28.91 2.97
CA THR A 120 -33.56 28.64 4.35
C THR A 120 -32.83 29.84 4.98
N LEU A 121 -31.96 30.53 4.26
CA LEU A 121 -31.29 31.74 4.77
C LEU A 121 -32.27 32.87 5.10
N ARG A 122 -33.29 33.09 4.26
CA ARG A 122 -34.34 34.12 4.53
C ARG A 122 -35.24 33.79 5.71
N LEU A 123 -35.31 32.52 6.10
CA LEU A 123 -36.02 32.08 7.31
C LEU A 123 -35.14 32.29 8.54
N ILE A 124 -33.85 31.98 8.44
CA ILE A 124 -32.89 32.20 9.52
C ILE A 124 -32.67 33.69 9.78
N GLU A 125 -32.55 34.53 8.74
CA GLU A 125 -32.48 36.00 8.89
C GLU A 125 -33.75 36.56 9.55
N ARG A 126 -34.94 36.09 9.16
CA ARG A 126 -36.20 36.51 9.80
C ARG A 126 -36.28 36.09 11.26
N CYS A 127 -35.80 34.89 11.60
CA CYS A 127 -35.70 34.43 12.98
C CYS A 127 -34.64 35.20 13.79
N ALA A 128 -33.48 35.50 13.20
CA ALA A 128 -32.41 36.26 13.84
C ALA A 128 -32.84 37.72 14.09
N MET A 129 -33.56 38.33 13.16
CA MET A 129 -34.12 39.68 13.35
C MET A 129 -35.19 39.70 14.46
N ARG A 130 -36.07 38.69 14.52
CA ARG A 130 -37.12 38.58 15.56
C ARG A 130 -36.56 38.28 16.95
N ARG A 131 -35.41 37.61 17.05
CA ARG A 131 -34.71 37.35 18.32
C ARG A 131 -33.96 38.58 18.85
N ARG A 132 -33.61 39.53 17.99
CA ARG A 132 -32.97 40.80 18.38
C ARG A 132 -33.96 41.87 18.86
N SER A 133 -35.25 41.67 18.62
CA SER A 133 -36.35 42.56 19.04
C SER A 133 -37.19 42.03 20.20
N ALA A 134 -36.82 40.90 20.82
CA ALA A 134 -37.51 40.40 22.02
C ALA A 134 -36.97 41.17 23.24
N PRO A 135 -37.79 41.97 23.96
CA PRO A 135 -37.35 42.61 25.18
C PRO A 135 -37.06 41.55 26.25
N VAL A 136 -35.87 41.64 26.85
CA VAL A 136 -35.51 40.94 28.08
C VAL A 136 -36.39 41.55 29.17
N ILE A 137 -37.45 40.84 29.58
CA ILE A 137 -38.30 41.24 30.70
C ILE A 137 -37.98 40.30 31.86
N CYS A 138 -37.51 40.92 32.94
CA CYS A 138 -37.30 40.38 34.28
C CYS A 138 -38.60 39.90 34.93
#